data_AF-A0A354LZI7-F1
#
_entry.id   AF-A0A354LZI7-F1
#
_cell.length_a   1.000
_cell.length_b   1.000
_cell.length_c   1.000
_cell.angle_alpha   90.00
_cell.angle_beta   90.00
_cell.angle_gamma   90.00
#
_symmetry.space_group_name_H-M   'P 1'
#
loop_
_entity.id
_entity.type
_entity.pdbx_description
1 polymer ?
#
loop_
_entity_poly.entity_id
_entity_poly.type
_entity_poly.pdbx_seq_one_letter_code
_entity_poly.pdbx_strand_id
1 'polypeptide(L)'
;HGLKVYTPEHNTAITHPTVPVVKTFHIDKESTEDVHDESVFEETSLSLEDAEKEMIRKSLERNNGKRKKTAEELKISERTLYRKIKEYNLE
;
A
#
# COMPACT_ATOMS: atom_id res chain seq x y z
N HIS A 1 25.50 -47.19 24.30
CA HIS A 1 25.52 -45.85 23.67
C HIS A 1 24.60 -44.94 24.49
N GLY A 2 25.14 -43.94 25.18
CA GLY A 2 24.36 -43.07 26.08
C GLY A 2 24.35 -41.65 25.57
N LEU A 3 23.20 -41.18 25.08
CA LEU A 3 23.00 -39.79 24.71
C LEU A 3 23.06 -38.92 25.98
N LYS A 4 23.93 -37.91 25.97
CA LYS A 4 23.92 -36.83 26.96
C LYS A 4 22.69 -35.96 26.70
N VAL A 5 21.72 -36.00 27.59
CA VAL A 5 20.63 -35.02 27.62
C VAL A 5 21.15 -33.75 28.28
N TYR A 6 21.15 -32.66 27.52
CA TYR A 6 21.43 -31.31 28.01
C TYR A 6 20.16 -30.77 28.68
N THR A 7 20.21 -30.50 29.97
CA THR A 7 19.19 -29.78 30.72
C THR A 7 19.52 -28.29 30.69
N PRO A 8 18.64 -27.41 30.19
CA PRO A 8 18.78 -25.99 30.43
C PRO A 8 18.08 -25.65 31.76
N GLU A 9 18.86 -25.56 32.82
CA GLU A 9 18.48 -24.84 34.03
C GLU A 9 18.39 -23.34 33.73
N HIS A 10 17.20 -22.76 33.73
CA HIS A 10 17.02 -21.31 33.95
C HIS A 10 15.79 -21.08 34.81
N ASN A 11 16.02 -21.07 36.12
CA ASN A 11 15.13 -20.45 37.08
C ASN A 11 15.54 -18.97 37.23
N THR A 12 14.82 -18.08 36.56
CA THR A 12 14.76 -16.67 36.94
C THR A 12 13.31 -16.26 36.87
N ALA A 13 12.68 -16.21 38.04
CA ALA A 13 11.38 -15.59 38.23
C ALA A 13 11.48 -14.12 37.80
N ILE A 14 10.86 -13.79 36.67
CA ILE A 14 10.51 -12.40 36.35
C ILE A 14 8.99 -12.36 36.27
N THR A 15 8.40 -11.78 37.30
CA THR A 15 6.99 -11.42 37.37
C THR A 15 6.75 -10.28 36.40
N HIS A 16 6.15 -10.56 35.24
CA HIS A 16 5.58 -9.54 34.38
C HIS A 16 4.05 -9.54 34.57
N PRO A 17 3.44 -8.41 34.96
CA PRO A 17 2.00 -8.31 35.14
C PRO A 17 1.27 -8.54 33.80
N THR A 18 0.18 -9.28 33.91
CA THR A 18 -0.85 -9.60 32.91
C THR A 18 -0.94 -8.61 31.75
N VAL A 19 -0.49 -9.04 30.58
CA VAL A 19 -0.81 -8.37 29.31
C VAL A 19 -2.31 -8.50 29.03
N PRO A 20 -3.07 -7.41 28.84
CA PRO A 20 -4.42 -7.53 28.30
C PRO A 20 -4.32 -7.96 26.84
N VAL A 21 -5.04 -9.06 26.58
CA VAL A 21 -5.37 -9.66 25.30
C VAL A 21 -5.51 -8.65 24.16
N VAL A 22 -4.84 -8.97 23.06
CA VAL A 22 -4.94 -8.45 21.70
C VAL A 22 -6.25 -7.71 21.40
N LYS A 23 -6.14 -6.44 20.97
CA LYS A 23 -7.20 -5.80 20.18
C LYS A 23 -7.22 -6.45 18.80
N THR A 24 -8.08 -7.43 18.65
CA THR A 24 -8.59 -7.91 17.37
C THR A 24 -9.16 -6.71 16.61
N PHE A 25 -8.50 -6.31 15.52
CA PHE A 25 -9.15 -5.49 14.51
C PHE A 25 -10.23 -6.36 13.88
N HIS A 26 -11.48 -6.15 14.27
CA HIS A 26 -12.64 -6.64 13.52
C HIS A 26 -12.64 -5.89 12.19
N ILE A 27 -12.16 -6.57 11.15
CA ILE A 27 -12.46 -6.19 9.78
C ILE A 27 -13.79 -6.88 9.51
N ASP A 28 -14.87 -6.12 9.61
CA ASP A 28 -16.20 -6.55 9.22
C ASP A 28 -16.15 -6.89 7.73
N LYS A 29 -15.98 -8.18 7.46
CA LYS A 29 -16.17 -8.78 6.15
C LYS A 29 -17.67 -9.02 6.01
N GLU A 30 -18.43 -7.95 5.76
CA GLU A 30 -19.82 -8.07 5.34
C GLU A 30 -19.90 -7.92 3.82
N SER A 31 -20.52 -8.94 3.24
CA SER A 31 -20.72 -9.23 1.84
C SER A 31 -21.69 -8.24 1.20
N THR A 32 -21.35 -7.69 0.04
CA THR A 32 -22.33 -7.50 -1.04
C THR A 32 -21.62 -7.72 -2.36
N GLU A 33 -22.01 -8.80 -3.05
CA GLU A 33 -21.73 -9.03 -4.46
C GLU A 33 -22.24 -7.82 -5.24
N ASP A 34 -21.33 -7.06 -5.86
CA ASP A 34 -21.70 -6.09 -6.87
C ASP A 34 -21.30 -6.62 -8.25
N VAL A 35 -22.25 -6.48 -9.14
CA VAL A 35 -22.40 -7.20 -10.40
C VAL A 35 -21.33 -6.71 -11.38
N HIS A 36 -20.66 -7.68 -12.00
CA HIS A 36 -19.75 -7.47 -13.11
C HIS A 36 -20.54 -6.91 -14.31
N ASP A 37 -20.54 -5.58 -14.48
CA ASP A 37 -21.01 -4.90 -15.68
C ASP A 37 -19.82 -4.51 -16.56
N GLU A 38 -19.29 -5.49 -17.28
CA GLU A 38 -18.02 -5.46 -18.04
C GLU A 38 -18.13 -4.70 -19.40
N SER A 39 -19.12 -3.82 -19.61
CA SER A 39 -19.30 -3.18 -20.94
C SER A 39 -19.49 -1.67 -20.97
N VAL A 40 -19.61 -1.00 -19.82
CA VAL A 40 -19.74 0.48 -19.73
C VAL A 40 -18.51 1.12 -19.05
N PHE A 41 -17.66 0.33 -18.39
CA PHE A 41 -16.48 0.81 -17.67
C PHE A 41 -15.29 1.16 -18.58
N GLU A 42 -15.14 0.52 -19.75
CA GLU A 42 -13.95 0.71 -20.60
C GLU A 42 -13.87 2.10 -21.24
N GLU A 43 -14.99 2.66 -21.74
CA GLU A 43 -14.95 3.97 -22.41
C GLU A 43 -14.71 5.14 -21.43
N THR A 44 -15.20 5.01 -20.20
CA THR A 44 -15.04 6.04 -19.15
C THR A 44 -13.69 5.94 -18.42
N SER A 45 -13.19 4.72 -18.22
CA SER A 45 -11.88 4.49 -17.59
C SER A 45 -10.72 4.98 -18.46
N LEU A 46 -10.77 4.76 -19.78
CA LEU A 46 -9.80 5.31 -20.74
C LEU A 46 -9.71 6.84 -20.61
N SER A 47 -10.84 7.53 -20.52
CA SER A 47 -10.90 8.99 -20.35
C SER A 47 -10.29 9.47 -19.03
N LEU A 48 -10.56 8.77 -17.92
CA LEU A 48 -9.99 9.11 -16.62
C LEU A 48 -8.48 8.85 -16.55
N GLU A 49 -8.00 7.74 -17.11
CA GLU A 49 -6.58 7.42 -17.16
C GLU A 49 -5.82 8.42 -18.04
N ASP A 50 -6.37 8.82 -19.18
CA ASP A 50 -5.78 9.83 -20.06
C ASP A 50 -5.70 11.20 -19.37
N ALA A 51 -6.76 11.59 -18.66
CA ALA A 51 -6.76 12.82 -17.87
C ALA A 51 -5.73 12.80 -16.74
N GLU A 52 -5.61 11.67 -16.02
CA GLU A 52 -4.59 11.48 -15.00
C GLU A 52 -3.18 11.55 -15.60
N LYS A 53 -2.95 10.86 -16.72
CA LYS A 53 -1.67 10.86 -17.44
C LYS A 53 -1.26 12.26 -17.89
N GLU A 54 -2.17 13.02 -18.49
CA GLU A 54 -1.90 14.41 -18.88
C GLU A 54 -1.59 15.30 -17.68
N MET A 55 -2.33 15.15 -16.58
CA MET A 55 -2.14 15.92 -15.36
C MET A 55 -0.77 15.65 -14.74
N ILE A 56 -0.35 14.37 -14.66
CA ILE A 56 0.98 13.98 -14.20
C ILE A 56 2.06 14.56 -15.12
N ARG A 57 1.89 14.42 -16.44
CA ARG A 57 2.84 14.96 -17.42
C ARG A 57 3.02 16.47 -17.28
N LYS A 58 1.94 17.23 -17.28
CA LYS A 58 1.96 18.70 -17.15
C LYS A 58 2.59 19.13 -15.83
N SER A 59 2.31 18.42 -14.74
CA SER A 59 2.89 18.74 -13.43
C SER A 59 4.39 18.44 -13.37
N LEU A 60 4.85 17.36 -14.01
CA LEU A 60 6.29 17.07 -14.16
C LEU A 60 6.98 18.16 -14.99
N GLU A 61 6.39 18.58 -16.11
CA GLU A 61 6.92 19.65 -16.96
C GLU A 61 7.08 20.98 -16.18
N ARG A 62 6.03 21.39 -15.46
CA ARG A 62 6.06 22.60 -14.60
C ARG A 62 7.11 22.55 -13.50
N ASN A 63 7.33 21.37 -12.93
CA ASN A 63 8.29 21.17 -11.84
C ASN A 63 9.68 20.74 -12.32
N ASN A 64 9.97 20.79 -13.62
CA ASN A 64 11.23 20.36 -14.23
C ASN A 64 11.61 18.91 -13.84
N GLY A 65 10.64 18.00 -13.83
CA GLY A 65 10.83 16.59 -13.46
C GLY A 65 11.07 16.32 -11.98
N LYS A 66 10.97 17.34 -11.10
CA LYS A 66 11.15 17.17 -9.65
C LYS A 66 9.98 16.38 -9.06
N ARG A 67 10.20 15.08 -8.85
CA ARG A 67 9.21 14.11 -8.35
C ARG A 67 8.57 14.55 -7.03
N LYS A 68 9.36 15.00 -6.05
CA LYS A 68 8.85 15.49 -4.77
C LYS A 68 7.84 16.64 -4.91
N LYS A 69 8.20 17.69 -5.65
CA LYS A 69 7.31 18.85 -5.86
C LYS A 69 6.06 18.49 -6.64
N THR A 70 6.21 17.62 -7.64
CA THR A 70 5.08 17.12 -8.44
C THR A 70 4.11 16.33 -7.57
N ALA A 71 4.62 15.46 -6.69
CA ALA A 71 3.80 14.68 -5.77
C ALA A 71 3.06 15.59 -4.76
N GLU A 72 3.73 16.63 -4.26
CA GLU A 72 3.11 17.65 -3.40
C GLU A 72 2.00 18.43 -4.12
N GLU A 73 2.21 18.86 -5.37
CA GLU A 73 1.21 19.56 -6.19
C GLU A 73 -0.03 18.68 -6.45
N LEU A 74 0.19 17.43 -6.81
CA LEU A 74 -0.86 16.44 -7.08
C LEU A 74 -1.48 15.85 -5.80
N LYS A 75 -0.96 16.19 -4.62
CA LYS A 75 -1.38 15.66 -3.31
C LYS A 75 -1.37 14.13 -3.23
N ILE A 76 -0.36 13.51 -3.83
CA ILE A 76 -0.13 12.06 -3.77
C ILE A 76 1.24 11.77 -3.16
N SER A 77 1.47 10.52 -2.73
CA SER A 77 2.79 10.10 -2.29
C SER A 77 3.77 10.01 -3.46
N GLU A 78 5.08 10.24 -3.20
CA GLU A 78 6.12 10.01 -4.21
C GLU A 78 6.12 8.57 -4.74
N ARG A 79 5.73 7.60 -3.90
CA ARG A 79 5.59 6.19 -4.29
C ARG A 79 4.48 5.99 -5.33
N THR A 80 3.34 6.64 -5.13
CA THR A 80 2.21 6.61 -6.08
C THR A 80 2.62 7.26 -7.39
N LEU A 81 3.24 8.46 -7.32
CA LEU A 81 3.71 9.17 -8.50
C LEU A 81 4.71 8.32 -9.30
N TYR A 82 5.70 7.72 -8.65
CA TYR A 82 6.70 6.87 -9.31
C TYR A 82 6.05 5.71 -10.07
N ARG A 83 5.08 5.02 -9.45
CA ARG A 83 4.37 3.92 -10.10
C ARG A 83 3.63 4.39 -11.35
N LYS A 84 2.89 5.50 -11.26
CA LYS A 84 2.15 6.08 -12.38
C LYS A 84 3.06 6.53 -13.53
N ILE A 85 4.21 7.14 -13.22
CA ILE A 85 5.23 7.50 -14.22
C ILE A 85 5.69 6.25 -14.97
N LYS A 86 5.96 5.14 -14.26
CA LYS A 86 6.33 3.86 -14.84
C LYS A 86 5.22 3.26 -15.71
N GLU A 87 3.99 3.21 -15.19
CA GLU A 87 2.81 2.67 -15.89
C GLU A 87 2.53 3.43 -17.20
N TYR A 88 2.66 4.76 -17.18
CA TYR A 88 2.39 5.61 -18.34
C TYR A 88 3.62 5.89 -19.22
N ASN A 89 4.79 5.33 -18.90
CA ASN A 89 6.06 5.56 -19.59
C ASN A 89 6.40 7.06 -19.72
N LEU A 90 6.33 7.78 -18.60
CA LEU A 90 6.63 9.22 -18.49
C LEU A 90 8.03 9.49 -17.88
N GLU A 91 8.91 8.48 -17.82
CA GLU A 91 10.29 8.61 -17.33
C GLU A 91 11.22 9.36 -18.30
#